data_AF-A0A316C6C8-F1
#
_entry.id   AF-A0A316C6C8-F1
#
_cell.length_a   1.000
_cell.length_b   1.000
_cell.length_c   1.000
_cell.angle_alpha   90.00
_cell.angle_beta   90.00
_cell.angle_gamma   90.00
#
_symmetry.space_group_name_H-M   'P 1'
#
loop_
_entity.id
_entity.type
_entity.pdbx_description
1 polymer ?
#
loop_
_entity_poly.entity_id
_entity_poly.type
_entity_poly.pdbx_seq_one_letter_code
_entity_poly.pdbx_strand_id
1 'polypeptide(L)'
;MNDISELIDAAARAAVEHNGTIADGELAAVLQHGSDARLHVWDRHYANADERRRLDQKLATSSPEFQSAVAAVERVLAEELADDNVRRARVRAENPGLFKEY
;
A
#
# COMPACT_ATOMS: atom_id res chain seq x y z
N MET A 1 9.66 -13.51 26.79
CA MET A 1 10.27 -12.70 25.73
C MET A 1 9.89 -13.32 24.39
N ASN A 2 8.59 -13.34 24.05
CA ASN A 2 8.07 -14.11 22.91
C ASN A 2 6.81 -13.52 22.22
N ASP A 3 6.16 -12.49 22.77
CA ASP A 3 4.87 -12.01 22.24
C ASP A 3 4.97 -11.35 20.86
N ILE A 4 6.05 -10.60 20.59
CA ILE A 4 6.16 -9.83 19.35
C ILE A 4 6.42 -10.77 18.15
N SER A 5 7.27 -11.79 18.33
CA SER A 5 7.56 -12.77 17.29
C SER A 5 6.34 -13.63 16.96
N GLU A 6 5.56 -14.01 17.98
CA GLU A 6 4.31 -14.76 17.79
C GLU A 6 3.23 -13.91 17.11
N LEU A 7 3.17 -12.60 17.39
CA LEU A 7 2.29 -11.66 16.69
C LEU A 7 2.65 -11.48 15.22
N ILE A 8 3.96 -11.44 14.89
CA ILE A 8 4.43 -11.33 13.51
C ILE A 8 4.12 -12.62 12.73
N ASP A 9 4.34 -13.79 13.33
CA ASP A 9 3.99 -15.08 12.72
C ASP A 9 2.48 -15.26 12.56
N ALA A 10 1.68 -14.80 13.52
CA ALA A 10 0.22 -14.83 13.43
C ALA A 10 -0.29 -13.88 12.33
N ALA A 11 0.29 -12.69 12.19
CA ALA A 11 -0.03 -11.76 11.12
C ALA A 11 0.40 -12.30 9.75
N ALA A 12 1.56 -12.96 9.65
CA ALA A 12 2.03 -13.61 8.43
C ALA A 12 1.13 -14.79 8.04
N ARG A 13 0.69 -15.63 9.00
CA ARG A 13 -0.25 -16.73 8.74
C ARG A 13 -1.64 -16.23 8.36
N ALA A 14 -2.14 -15.19 9.04
CA ALA A 14 -3.41 -14.56 8.69
C ALA A 14 -3.36 -13.97 7.28
N ALA A 15 -2.24 -13.35 6.87
CA ALA A 15 -2.04 -12.87 5.51
C ALA A 15 -1.98 -14.01 4.46
N VAL A 16 -1.46 -15.18 4.83
CA VAL A 16 -1.48 -16.38 3.99
C VAL A 16 -2.88 -16.98 3.88
N GLU A 17 -3.63 -17.06 4.97
CA GLU A 17 -4.99 -17.62 5.00
C GLU A 17 -6.05 -16.69 4.35
N HIS A 18 -5.84 -15.38 4.38
CA HIS A 18 -6.72 -14.40 3.72
C HIS A 18 -6.40 -14.16 2.24
N ASN A 19 -5.32 -14.73 1.70
CA ASN A 19 -4.86 -14.44 0.33
C ASN A 19 -5.61 -15.26 -0.72
N GLY A 20 -6.81 -14.80 -1.05
CA GLY A 20 -7.18 -14.80 -2.45
C GLY A 20 -6.24 -13.83 -3.20
N THR A 21 -5.37 -14.36 -4.06
CA THR A 21 -4.73 -13.63 -5.18
C THR A 21 -3.42 -12.85 -4.92
N ILE A 22 -2.46 -13.38 -4.17
CA ILE A 22 -1.05 -12.98 -4.32
C ILE A 22 -0.27 -14.21 -4.74
N ALA A 23 0.26 -14.23 -5.97
CA ALA A 23 1.10 -15.34 -6.43
C ALA A 23 2.32 -15.47 -5.51
N ASP A 24 2.79 -16.69 -5.22
CA ASP A 24 3.88 -16.94 -4.25
C ASP A 24 5.13 -16.04 -4.46
N GLY A 25 5.44 -15.69 -5.71
CA GLY A 25 6.53 -14.77 -6.05
C GLY A 25 6.28 -13.30 -5.68
N GLU A 26 5.03 -12.83 -5.76
CA GLU A 26 4.64 -11.48 -5.36
C GLU A 26 4.66 -11.34 -3.83
N LEU A 27 4.25 -12.39 -3.10
CA LEU A 27 4.34 -12.41 -1.64
C LEU A 27 5.79 -12.37 -1.18
N ALA A 28 6.68 -13.17 -1.79
CA ALA A 28 8.11 -13.14 -1.49
C ALA A 28 8.73 -11.76 -1.76
N ALA A 29 8.37 -11.13 -2.88
CA ALA A 29 8.80 -9.79 -3.22
C ALA A 29 8.33 -8.74 -2.19
N VAL A 30 7.08 -8.81 -1.74
CA VAL A 30 6.55 -7.91 -0.70
C VAL A 30 7.21 -8.16 0.65
N LEU A 31 7.50 -9.40 1.03
CA LEU A 31 8.22 -9.70 2.28
C LEU A 31 9.64 -9.15 2.26
N GLN A 32 10.32 -9.20 1.10
CA GLN A 32 11.69 -8.73 0.96
C GLN A 32 11.81 -7.21 0.77
N HIS A 33 10.88 -6.59 0.04
CA HIS A 33 10.98 -5.20 -0.41
C HIS A 33 9.82 -4.31 0.05
N GLY A 34 8.82 -4.84 0.76
CA GLY A 34 7.55 -4.16 1.02
C GLY A 34 7.67 -2.84 1.76
N SER A 35 8.63 -2.71 2.68
CA SER A 35 8.88 -1.43 3.38
C SER A 35 9.34 -0.34 2.42
N ASP A 36 10.34 -0.64 1.60
CA ASP A 36 10.91 0.31 0.63
C ASP A 36 9.94 0.59 -0.52
N ALA A 37 9.20 -0.43 -0.95
CA ALA A 37 8.14 -0.30 -1.94
C ALA A 37 7.02 0.61 -1.43
N ARG A 38 6.62 0.48 -0.16
CA ARG A 38 5.65 1.37 0.48
C ARG A 38 6.14 2.81 0.54
N LEU A 39 7.39 3.04 0.95
CA LEU A 39 7.98 4.39 0.92
C LEU A 39 7.96 4.97 -0.49
N HIS A 40 8.39 4.19 -1.49
CA HIS A 40 8.37 4.62 -2.89
C HIS A 40 6.97 5.04 -3.37
N VAL A 41 5.95 4.22 -3.07
CA VAL A 41 4.56 4.50 -3.48
C VAL A 41 4.04 5.77 -2.81
N TRP A 42 4.33 5.98 -1.51
CA TRP A 42 3.93 7.19 -0.80
C TRP A 42 4.66 8.44 -1.29
N ASP A 43 5.96 8.35 -1.52
CA ASP A 43 6.76 9.43 -2.09
C ASP A 43 6.20 9.83 -3.46
N ARG A 44 5.89 8.84 -4.31
CA ARG A 44 5.30 9.06 -5.63
C ARG A 44 3.90 9.69 -5.56
N HIS A 45 3.07 9.28 -4.59
CA HIS A 45 1.72 9.81 -4.42
C HIS A 45 1.72 11.33 -4.14
N TYR A 46 2.65 11.77 -3.28
CA TYR A 46 2.77 13.18 -2.87
C TYR A 46 3.78 14.01 -3.68
N ALA A 47 4.58 13.37 -4.53
CA ALA A 47 5.58 14.03 -5.35
C ALA A 47 4.98 15.04 -6.35
N ASN A 48 5.76 16.08 -6.67
CA ASN A 48 5.49 16.94 -7.83
C ASN A 48 5.84 16.25 -9.16
N ALA A 49 5.59 16.90 -10.30
CA ALA A 49 5.79 16.28 -11.62
C ALA A 49 7.25 15.90 -11.91
N ASP A 50 8.22 16.69 -11.46
CA ASP A 50 9.65 16.41 -11.68
C ASP A 50 10.11 15.22 -10.83
N GLU A 51 9.66 15.17 -9.59
CA GLU A 51 10.00 14.11 -8.65
C GLU A 51 9.32 12.79 -9.03
N ARG A 52 8.07 12.81 -9.50
CA ARG A 52 7.42 11.61 -10.08
C ARG A 52 8.23 11.03 -11.22
N ARG A 53 8.69 11.87 -12.16
CA ARG A 53 9.53 11.41 -13.28
C ARG A 53 10.83 10.77 -12.80
N ARG A 54 11.47 11.30 -11.76
CA ARG A 54 12.68 10.70 -11.17
C ARG A 54 12.38 9.36 -10.50
N LEU A 55 11.28 9.28 -9.75
CA LEU A 55 10.85 8.03 -9.10
C LEU A 55 10.50 6.96 -10.13
N ASP A 56 9.77 7.31 -11.19
CA ASP A 56 9.42 6.39 -12.28
C ASP A 56 10.68 5.86 -12.99
N GLN A 57 11.68 6.72 -13.24
CA GLN A 57 12.98 6.29 -13.79
C GLN A 57 13.73 5.35 -12.85
N LYS A 58 13.76 5.67 -11.54
CA LYS A 58 14.41 4.82 -10.54
C LYS A 58 13.74 3.45 -10.47
N LEU A 59 12.40 3.41 -10.51
CA LEU A 59 11.62 2.17 -10.51
C LEU A 59 11.91 1.34 -11.76
N ALA A 60 11.94 1.96 -12.94
CA ALA A 60 12.23 1.28 -14.20
C ALA A 60 13.62 0.62 -14.23
N THR A 61 14.60 1.17 -13.51
CA THR A 61 15.95 0.59 -13.38
C THR A 61 16.12 -0.31 -12.15
N SER A 62 15.09 -0.46 -11.33
CA SER A 62 15.13 -1.33 -10.13
C SER A 62 14.95 -2.80 -10.49
N SER A 63 15.21 -3.70 -9.54
CA SER A 63 15.04 -5.13 -9.79
C SER A 63 13.57 -5.49 -10.08
N PRO A 64 13.30 -6.57 -10.84
CA PRO A 64 11.93 -7.03 -11.10
C PRO A 64 11.13 -7.31 -9.82
N GLU A 65 11.79 -7.81 -8.77
CA GLU A 65 11.18 -8.10 -7.48
C GLU A 65 10.72 -6.80 -6.80
N PHE A 66 11.54 -5.76 -6.82
CA PHE A 66 11.16 -4.46 -6.28
C PHE A 66 10.00 -3.84 -7.08
N GLN A 67 10.04 -3.94 -8.41
CA GLN A 67 8.94 -3.49 -9.28
C GLN A 67 7.64 -4.24 -8.95
N SER A 68 7.70 -5.56 -8.73
CA SER A 68 6.55 -6.37 -8.33
C SER A 68 6.02 -5.97 -6.96
N ALA A 69 6.91 -5.71 -5.99
CA ALA A 69 6.51 -5.24 -4.66
C ALA A 69 5.83 -3.87 -4.72
N VAL A 70 6.34 -2.94 -5.53
CA VAL A 70 5.71 -1.63 -5.76
C VAL A 70 4.31 -1.80 -6.37
N ALA A 71 4.16 -2.62 -7.40
CA ALA A 71 2.86 -2.86 -8.02
C ALA A 71 1.83 -3.47 -7.04
N ALA A 72 2.27 -4.40 -6.18
CA ALA A 72 1.43 -4.97 -5.13
C ALA A 72 0.98 -3.90 -4.13
N VAL A 73 1.91 -3.05 -3.66
CA VAL A 73 1.61 -1.98 -2.70
C VAL A 73 0.74 -0.88 -3.32
N GLU A 74 0.92 -0.55 -4.60
CA GLU A 74 0.05 0.40 -5.31
C GLU A 74 -1.41 -0.08 -5.35
N ARG A 75 -1.64 -1.39 -5.53
CA ARG A 75 -2.98 -1.98 -5.52
C ARG A 75 -3.64 -1.84 -4.15
N VAL A 76 -2.92 -2.23 -3.09
CA VAL A 76 -3.41 -2.10 -1.70
C VAL A 76 -3.70 -0.65 -1.35
N LEU A 77 -2.81 0.29 -1.71
CA LEU A 77 -3.04 1.71 -1.46
C LEU A 77 -4.28 2.23 -2.20
N ALA A 78 -4.52 1.80 -3.44
CA ALA A 78 -5.69 2.19 -4.20
C ALA A 78 -7.00 1.72 -3.55
N GLU A 79 -7.01 0.48 -3.02
CA GLU A 79 -8.13 -0.06 -2.25
C GLU A 79 -8.36 0.72 -0.95
N GLU A 80 -7.30 0.99 -0.17
CA GLU A 80 -7.37 1.80 1.06
C GLU A 80 -7.95 3.20 0.79
N LEU A 81 -7.51 3.86 -0.30
CA LEU A 81 -8.00 5.18 -0.68
C LEU A 81 -9.46 5.15 -1.14
N ALA A 82 -9.90 4.09 -1.83
CA ALA A 82 -11.28 3.91 -2.23
C ALA A 82 -12.19 3.72 -1.01
N ASP A 83 -11.78 2.88 -0.05
CA ASP A 83 -12.50 2.66 1.20
C ASP A 83 -12.56 3.93 2.04
N ASP A 84 -11.46 4.69 2.12
CA ASP A 84 -11.44 5.97 2.83
C ASP A 84 -12.37 7.00 2.17
N ASN A 85 -12.46 7.02 0.84
CA ASN A 85 -13.42 7.87 0.13
C ASN A 85 -14.87 7.51 0.46
N VAL A 86 -15.21 6.22 0.49
CA VAL A 86 -16.54 5.74 0.88
C VAL A 86 -16.85 6.14 2.33
N ARG A 87 -15.90 5.93 3.24
CA ARG A 87 -16.01 6.33 4.64
C ARG A 87 -16.23 7.83 4.78
N ARG A 88 -15.44 8.66 4.09
CA ARG A 88 -15.58 10.12 4.11
C ARG A 88 -16.93 10.58 3.56
N ALA A 89 -17.41 9.97 2.47
CA ALA A 89 -18.72 10.26 1.92
C ALA A 89 -19.84 9.94 2.92
N ARG A 90 -19.76 8.80 3.60
CA ARG A 90 -20.71 8.42 4.66
C ARG A 90 -20.70 9.43 5.82
N VAL A 91 -19.52 9.76 6.35
CA VAL A 91 -19.40 10.74 7.46
C VAL A 91 -19.98 12.09 7.06
N ARG A 92 -19.77 12.53 5.82
CA ARG A 92 -20.34 13.79 5.30
C ARG A 92 -21.86 13.74 5.17
N ALA A 93 -22.42 12.61 4.73
CA ALA A 93 -23.86 12.41 4.65
C ALA A 93 -24.52 12.38 6.05
N GLU A 94 -23.86 11.74 7.02
CA GLU A 94 -24.33 11.64 8.41
C GLU A 94 -24.16 12.95 9.19
N ASN A 95 -23.16 13.77 8.84
CA ASN A 95 -22.79 14.97 9.61
C ASN A 95 -22.60 16.20 8.69
N PRO A 96 -23.61 16.62 7.91
CA PRO A 96 -23.45 17.68 6.92
C PRO A 96 -22.98 19.01 7.53
N GLY A 97 -23.41 19.34 8.76
CA GLY A 97 -23.00 20.55 9.46
C GLY A 97 -21.53 20.64 9.89
N LEU A 98 -20.77 19.53 9.82
CA LEU A 98 -19.32 19.54 10.09
C LEU A 98 -18.48 19.92 8.85
N PHE A 99 -19.10 19.98 7.67
CA PHE A 99 -18.40 20.21 6.41
C PHE A 99 -18.84 21.52 5.78
N LYS A 100 -17.88 22.30 5.28
CA LYS A 100 -18.18 23.48 4.46
C LYS A 100 -18.83 23.04 3.15
N GLU A 101 -19.95 23.66 2.81
CA GLU A 101 -20.49 23.65 1.45
C GLU A 101 -19.59 24.56 0.60
N TYR A 102 -18.91 24.00 -0.40
CA TYR A 102 -18.14 24.74 -1.39
C TYR A 102 -18.89 24.68 -2.72
#